data_AF-A0A383A9K3-F1
#
_entry.id   AF-A0A383A9K3-F1
#
_cell.length_a   1.000
_cell.length_b   1.000
_cell.length_c   1.000
_cell.angle_alpha   90.00
_cell.angle_beta   90.00
_cell.angle_gamma   90.00
#
_symmetry.space_group_name_H-M   'P 1'
#
loop_
_entity.id
_entity.type
_entity.pdbx_description
1 polymer ?
#
loop_
_entity_poly.entity_id
_entity_poly.type
_entity_poly.pdbx_seq_one_letter_code
_entity_poly.pdbx_strand_id
1 'polypeptide(L)' 'MRALNRGLAGILIAAMCQICLSSVPAAAESLPLEPTRNIRFSTDEGTWISTDVSPDGRSLVFDLLGDL' A
#
# COMPACT_ATOMS: atom_id res chain seq x y z
N MET A 1 -11.49 -24.29 -49.60
CA MET A 1 -10.61 -23.09 -49.64
C MET A 1 -11.43 -21.88 -49.21
N ARG A 2 -10.92 -21.04 -48.29
CA ARG A 2 -11.53 -19.82 -47.68
C ARG A 2 -12.27 -19.98 -46.33
N ALA A 3 -11.52 -20.30 -45.27
CA ALA A 3 -11.80 -19.79 -43.91
C ALA A 3 -10.52 -19.65 -43.05
N LEU A 4 -9.34 -19.65 -43.68
CA LEU A 4 -8.01 -19.60 -43.06
C LEU A 4 -7.62 -18.19 -42.56
N ASN A 5 -8.55 -17.31 -42.18
CA ASN A 5 -8.19 -15.91 -41.89
C ASN A 5 -9.03 -15.20 -40.82
N ARG A 6 -9.42 -15.89 -39.74
CA ARG A 6 -10.12 -15.27 -38.59
C ARG A 6 -9.43 -15.43 -37.23
N GLY A 7 -8.30 -16.14 -37.16
CA GLY A 7 -7.59 -16.37 -35.88
C GLY A 7 -6.37 -15.47 -35.65
N LEU A 8 -5.78 -14.90 -36.71
CA LEU A 8 -4.48 -14.21 -36.59
C LEU A 8 -4.62 -12.76 -36.07
N ALA A 9 -5.72 -12.07 -36.39
CA ALA A 9 -5.94 -10.69 -35.96
C ALA A 9 -6.24 -10.55 -34.45
N GLY A 10 -6.77 -11.60 -33.82
CA GLY A 10 -7.09 -11.59 -32.38
C GLY A 10 -5.88 -11.77 -31.47
N ILE A 11 -4.79 -12.36 -31.97
CA ILE A 11 -3.58 -12.62 -31.17
C ILE A 11 -2.72 -11.34 -31.03
N LEU A 12 -2.82 -10.40 -31.97
CA LEU A 12 -1.99 -9.18 -31.98
C LEU A 12 -2.43 -8.12 -30.94
N ILE A 13 -3.73 -8.08 -30.57
CA ILE A 13 -4.26 -7.07 -29.63
C ILE A 13 -3.95 -7.45 -28.16
N ALA A 14 -3.79 -8.73 -27.85
CA ALA A 14 -3.43 -9.18 -26.49
C ALA A 14 -1.95 -8.90 -26.14
N ALA A 15 -1.07 -8.82 -27.14
CA ALA A 15 0.37 -8.65 -26.93
C ALA A 15 0.79 -7.21 -26.58
N MET A 16 -0.02 -6.19 -26.91
CA MET A 16 0.31 -4.78 -26.58
C MET A 16 0.03 -4.43 -25.10
N CYS A 17 -0.79 -5.20 -24.40
CA CYS A 17 -1.11 -4.92 -22.99
C CYS A 17 -0.05 -5.46 -22.00
N GLN A 18 0.82 -6.38 -22.44
CA GLN A 18 1.78 -7.03 -21.54
C GLN A 18 3.07 -6.22 -21.31
N ILE A 19 3.37 -5.22 -22.15
CA ILE A 19 4.61 -4.44 -22.05
C ILE A 19 4.58 -3.46 -20.87
N CYS A 20 3.40 -2.98 -20.44
CA CYS A 20 3.32 -1.98 -19.36
C CYS A 20 3.35 -2.58 -17.95
N LEU A 21 3.15 -3.89 -17.75
CA LEU A 21 2.99 -4.46 -16.40
C LEU A 21 4.30 -4.99 -15.78
N SER A 22 5.42 -4.98 -16.51
CA SER A 22 6.62 -5.71 -16.10
C SER A 22 7.61 -4.96 -15.19
N SER A 23 7.29 -3.77 -14.66
CA SER A 23 8.28 -3.07 -13.82
C SER A 23 7.73 -2.15 -12.73
N VAL A 24 6.71 -2.58 -11.97
CA VAL A 24 6.57 -2.02 -10.60
C VAL A 24 7.53 -2.82 -9.72
N PRO A 25 8.73 -2.29 -9.36
CA PRO A 25 9.57 -2.97 -8.39
C PRO A 25 8.79 -3.02 -7.07
N ALA A 26 8.60 -4.22 -6.54
CA ALA A 26 8.05 -4.41 -5.22
C ALA A 26 9.06 -3.82 -4.22
N ALA A 27 8.79 -2.59 -3.78
CA ALA A 27 9.46 -2.03 -2.62
C ALA A 27 9.03 -2.86 -1.41
N ALA A 28 9.89 -3.76 -0.93
CA ALA A 28 9.92 -4.24 0.46
C ALA A 28 11.01 -5.31 0.65
N GLU A 29 12.28 -4.90 0.66
CA GLU A 29 13.17 -5.50 1.67
C GLU A 29 12.62 -5.00 3.00
N SER A 30 11.83 -5.85 3.68
CA SER A 30 11.13 -5.47 4.91
C SER A 30 12.16 -5.12 5.97
N LEU A 31 12.10 -3.90 6.49
CA LEU A 31 12.82 -3.51 7.70
C LEU A 31 12.59 -4.60 8.76
N PRO A 32 13.64 -5.18 9.38
CA PRO A 32 13.47 -6.24 10.37
C PRO A 32 12.96 -5.63 11.67
N LEU A 33 11.69 -5.24 11.67
CA LEU A 33 10.97 -4.79 12.84
C LEU A 33 10.28 -6.02 13.42
N GLU A 34 10.97 -6.66 14.36
CA GLU A 34 10.33 -7.65 15.23
C GLU A 34 9.23 -6.94 16.04
N PRO A 35 7.99 -7.46 16.07
CA PRO A 35 6.88 -6.80 16.76
C PRO A 35 7.18 -6.60 18.24
N THR A 36 7.03 -5.36 18.71
CA THR A 36 7.22 -4.95 20.11
C THR A 36 6.19 -5.59 21.05
N ARG A 37 6.54 -5.68 22.34
CA ARG A 37 5.65 -6.14 23.42
C ARG A 37 4.36 -5.33 23.51
N ASN A 38 3.25 -5.99 23.80
CA ASN A 38 1.99 -5.32 24.12
C ASN A 38 2.02 -4.72 25.54
N ILE A 39 1.74 -3.42 25.67
CA ILE A 39 1.61 -2.73 26.95
C ILE A 39 0.17 -2.24 27.08
N ARG A 40 -0.52 -2.59 28.16
CA ARG A 40 -1.84 -2.03 28.51
C ARG A 40 -1.67 -1.02 29.64
N PHE A 41 -2.15 0.19 29.44
CA PHE A 41 -2.19 1.23 30.47
C PHE A 41 -3.40 2.13 30.25
N SER A 42 -3.82 2.81 31.31
CA SER A 42 -4.85 3.83 31.30
C SER A 42 -4.27 5.08 31.96
N THR A 43 -4.48 6.24 31.35
CA THR A 43 -4.10 7.53 31.91
C THR A 43 -5.14 8.57 31.50
N ASP A 44 -5.33 9.57 32.36
CA ASP A 44 -6.22 10.70 32.10
C ASP A 44 -5.44 11.93 31.59
N GLU A 45 -4.12 11.97 31.83
CA GLU A 45 -3.25 13.08 31.49
C GLU A 45 -1.94 12.60 30.83
N GLY A 46 -1.35 13.47 30.02
CA GLY A 46 -0.03 13.26 29.41
C GLY A 46 0.65 14.60 29.12
N THR A 47 1.97 14.61 29.10
CA THR A 47 2.77 15.82 28.87
C THR A 47 3.45 15.72 27.50
N TRP A 48 3.41 16.78 26.70
CA TRP A 48 4.04 16.85 25.37
C TRP A 48 3.50 15.86 24.34
N ILE A 49 2.18 15.90 24.12
CA ILE A 49 1.49 15.08 23.11
C ILE A 49 1.52 15.79 21.75
N SER A 50 1.86 15.06 20.68
CA SER A 50 1.70 15.54 19.30
C SER A 50 0.30 15.23 18.78
N THR A 51 -0.21 16.04 17.84
CA THR A 51 -1.53 15.86 17.23
C THR A 51 -1.48 16.04 15.72
N ASP A 52 -2.01 15.06 14.98
CA ASP A 52 -2.12 15.09 13.52
C ASP A 52 -3.58 14.95 13.07
N VAL A 53 -3.87 15.49 11.87
CA VAL A 53 -5.20 15.49 11.25
C VAL A 53 -5.18 14.64 10.00
N SER A 54 -6.15 13.75 9.86
CA SER A 54 -6.32 12.97 8.63
C SER A 54 -6.61 13.89 7.43
N PRO A 55 -6.19 13.54 6.20
CA PRO A 55 -6.46 14.38 5.02
C PRO A 55 -7.95 14.64 4.75
N ASP A 56 -8.83 13.75 5.22
CA ASP A 56 -10.29 13.90 5.12
C ASP A 56 -10.92 14.69 6.28
N GLY A 57 -10.13 15.07 7.29
CA GLY A 57 -10.55 15.85 8.47
C GLY A 57 -11.45 15.11 9.46
N ARG A 58 -11.63 13.79 9.32
CA ARG A 58 -12.56 13.01 10.15
C ARG A 58 -11.89 12.40 11.38
N SER A 59 -10.57 12.37 11.42
CA SER A 59 -9.82 11.70 12.47
C SER A 59 -8.65 12.55 12.94
N LEU A 60 -8.42 12.48 14.24
CA LEU A 60 -7.26 13.05 14.91
C LEU A 60 -6.47 11.89 15.51
N VAL A 61 -5.15 11.94 15.36
CA VAL A 61 -4.23 10.99 15.99
C VAL A 61 -3.45 11.73 17.08
N PHE A 62 -3.32 11.10 18.24
CA PHE A 62 -2.55 11.61 19.37
C PHE A 62 -1.42 10.62 19.67
N ASP A 63 -0.18 11.11 19.68
CA ASP A 63 0.98 10.30 20.00
C ASP A 63 1.36 10.43 21.48
N LEU A 64 1.25 9.33 22.23
CA LEU A 64 1.55 9.24 23.66
C LEU A 64 2.95 8.67 23.95
N LEU A 65 3.53 7.87 23.04
CA LEU A 65 4.79 7.15 23.29
C LEU A 65 5.92 7.53 22.33
N GLY A 66 5.62 8.29 21.27
CA GLY A 66 6.50 8.49 20.13
C GLY A 66 6.23 7.47 19.02
N ASP A 67 6.71 7.80 17.82
CA ASP A 67 6.86 6.89 16.67
C ASP A 67 5.56 6.55 15.91
N LEU A 68 4.51 7.38 16.04
CA LEU A 68 3.31 7.34 15.18
C LEU A 68 3.51 8.03 13.82
#